data_AF-A0A919Y5F4-F1
#
_entry.id   AF-A0A919Y5F4-F1
#
_cell.length_a   1.000
_cell.length_b   1.000
_cell.length_c   1.000
_cell.angle_alpha   90.00
_cell.angle_beta   90.00
_cell.angle_gamma   90.00
#
_symmetry.space_group_name_H-M   'P 1'
#
loop_
_entity.id
_entity.type
_entity.pdbx_description
1 polymer ?
#
loop_
_entity_poly.entity_id
_entity_poly.type
_entity_poly.pdbx_seq_one_letter_code
_entity_poly.pdbx_strand_id
1 'polypeptide(L)'
;MGVNHFTFRKPRAISIIVVLILSLLLFGSFNTPKAHAAVANKTIVGYWHNFENGSGFIKLRDVSPKFDVINVSFAEPTAGVTNGAIGFTPFNYTDAEFKADVAYLQSQGKKVIISIGGANGQVQLASTAARDNFVSSVTAIIEKYGFDGLDVDFEGHSLYLNAGDSDFKNPTTPVIVNLITALRTINDHFGTDKFYLTMAPETFFVQLGYSFYGGSCISCDNRSGAYLPVIYATRDILDWLQVQNYNSGPITGLDDQYHNMGSADFHVAMADMLLTGFPVAKNPNSFFPALRPDQVLLGLPASPNAGGGFTSVAEVQKALDALIKGKQLSNYQMRGNASGYPNFRGLMTWSINWDKFNHFEFSDSHRAYLDALSPSVPDTQPPTAPTNVTVTAKSSTSVSLSWTASTDNVGVTGYTITYGASSVNVSGTNTTISGLEPNTSYQFTVTARDAAGNISTGTTINVTTDAGGGGNSQGWAANVSYKANDEVAYGGKTYICRQPHTSLPGWEPPNVPALWQVKQI
;
A
#
# COMPACT_ATOMS: atom_id res chain seq x y z
N MET A 1 88.38 -21.08 17.91
CA MET A 1 87.39 -20.07 18.35
C MET A 1 86.05 -20.78 18.48
N GLY A 2 85.65 -21.11 19.72
CA GLY A 2 84.28 -21.58 20.05
C GLY A 2 83.28 -20.44 19.92
N VAL A 3 81.95 -20.62 20.02
CA VAL A 3 81.25 -21.33 21.11
C VAL A 3 79.82 -21.70 20.67
N ASN A 4 79.48 -22.98 20.90
CA ASN A 4 78.28 -23.67 21.40
C ASN A 4 76.82 -23.18 21.20
N HIS A 5 76.01 -24.21 20.89
CA HIS A 5 74.60 -24.48 21.21
C HIS A 5 74.06 -23.89 22.53
N PHE A 6 72.76 -23.55 22.58
CA PHE A 6 71.86 -23.89 23.70
C PHE A 6 70.36 -23.90 23.30
N THR A 7 69.57 -24.56 24.15
CA THR A 7 68.31 -25.29 23.95
C THR A 7 67.01 -24.55 24.37
N PHE A 8 65.87 -25.11 23.95
CA PHE A 8 64.45 -24.99 24.35
C PHE A 8 64.05 -24.19 25.62
N ARG A 9 62.95 -23.41 25.53
CA ARG A 9 61.79 -23.39 26.48
C ARG A 9 60.65 -22.44 26.02
N LYS A 10 59.39 -22.91 26.07
CA LYS A 10 58.14 -22.12 26.26
C LYS A 10 57.74 -22.22 27.76
N PRO A 11 56.70 -21.55 28.30
CA PRO A 11 56.14 -20.20 28.10
C PRO A 11 55.98 -19.45 29.47
N ARG A 12 55.50 -18.20 29.52
CA ARG A 12 54.62 -17.67 30.59
C ARG A 12 54.12 -16.25 30.29
N ALA A 13 52.81 -16.06 30.46
CA ALA A 13 52.08 -14.80 30.38
C ALA A 13 52.24 -13.98 31.68
N ILE A 14 52.37 -12.66 31.57
CA ILE A 14 51.92 -11.68 32.59
C ILE A 14 51.36 -10.45 31.88
N SER A 15 50.19 -10.05 32.36
CA SER A 15 49.21 -9.07 31.91
C SER A 15 49.70 -7.62 31.84
N ILE A 16 49.19 -6.87 30.84
CA ILE A 16 48.83 -5.45 30.99
C ILE A 16 47.43 -5.28 30.35
N ILE A 17 46.46 -4.89 31.18
CA ILE A 17 45.11 -4.46 30.81
C ILE A 17 45.04 -2.92 31.00
N VAL A 18 44.09 -2.29 30.29
CA VAL A 18 43.59 -0.89 30.29
C VAL A 18 44.04 -0.12 29.03
N VAL A 19 43.35 -0.23 27.88
CA VAL A 19 42.03 0.34 27.45
C VAL A 19 42.15 1.74 26.82
N LEU A 20 41.84 1.83 25.51
CA LEU A 20 40.96 2.81 24.84
C LEU A 20 40.95 2.46 23.32
N ILE A 21 39.97 1.71 22.80
CA ILE A 21 38.70 2.20 22.22
C ILE A 21 38.88 3.48 21.40
N LEU A 22 39.19 3.35 20.09
CA LEU A 22 38.56 4.11 19.00
C LEU A 22 39.07 3.62 17.62
N SER A 23 38.42 2.61 17.04
CA SER A 23 38.46 2.34 15.58
C SER A 23 37.47 1.22 15.25
N LEU A 24 36.21 1.43 15.64
CA LEU A 24 35.09 0.64 15.17
C LEU A 24 34.01 1.61 14.71
N LEU A 25 34.19 2.21 13.53
CA LEU A 25 33.18 3.01 12.84
C LEU A 25 33.69 3.28 11.42
N LEU A 26 33.38 2.37 10.51
CA LEU A 26 33.20 2.57 9.05
C LEU A 26 33.05 1.20 8.33
N PHE A 27 32.35 0.25 8.94
CA PHE A 27 31.52 -0.64 8.14
C PHE A 27 30.16 0.04 8.13
N GLY A 28 29.82 0.66 7.00
CA GLY A 28 28.47 1.16 6.79
C GLY A 28 27.51 0.05 7.13
N SER A 29 26.55 0.33 8.02
CA SER A 29 25.44 -0.56 8.28
C SER A 29 24.85 -0.95 6.94
N PHE A 30 25.06 -2.19 6.52
CA PHE A 30 24.19 -2.79 5.51
C PHE A 30 22.82 -2.84 6.17
N ASN A 31 21.99 -1.82 5.94
CA ASN A 31 20.58 -1.90 6.24
C ASN A 31 20.10 -3.16 5.53
N THR A 32 19.77 -4.19 6.31
CA THR A 32 19.04 -5.34 5.79
C THR A 32 17.82 -4.78 5.07
N PRO A 33 17.65 -5.04 3.77
CA PRO A 33 16.47 -4.62 3.02
C PRO A 33 15.24 -5.11 3.78
N LYS A 34 14.40 -4.17 4.20
CA LYS A 34 13.21 -4.48 4.98
C LYS A 34 12.06 -4.56 3.99
N ALA A 35 11.58 -5.76 3.70
CA ALA A 35 10.32 -5.91 2.99
C ALA A 35 9.20 -5.30 3.85
N HIS A 36 8.31 -4.50 3.26
CA HIS A 36 7.12 -4.04 3.95
C HIS A 36 6.28 -5.23 4.41
N ALA A 37 6.07 -5.35 5.72
CA ALA A 37 5.30 -6.42 6.33
C ALA A 37 3.77 -6.29 6.12
N ALA A 38 3.28 -5.28 5.41
CA ALA A 38 1.87 -4.89 5.38
C ALA A 38 1.08 -5.31 4.12
N VAL A 39 1.64 -6.16 3.26
CA VAL A 39 0.95 -6.76 2.10
C VAL A 39 0.97 -8.28 2.23
N ALA A 40 -0.10 -8.93 1.80
CA ALA A 40 -0.23 -10.39 1.86
C ALA A 40 0.99 -11.10 1.27
N ASN A 41 1.48 -12.13 1.96
CA ASN A 41 2.66 -12.92 1.57
C ASN A 41 2.50 -13.66 0.21
N LYS A 42 1.26 -13.78 -0.28
CA LYS A 42 0.92 -14.24 -1.63
C LYS A 42 0.04 -13.18 -2.30
N THR A 43 0.71 -12.28 -3.00
CA THR A 43 0.14 -11.05 -3.56
C THR A 43 -0.41 -11.28 -4.97
N ILE A 44 -1.57 -10.70 -5.27
CA ILE A 44 -1.99 -10.41 -6.64
C ILE A 44 -1.97 -8.90 -6.86
N VAL A 45 -1.09 -8.45 -7.76
CA VAL A 45 -1.00 -7.05 -8.23
C VAL A 45 -1.79 -6.93 -9.53
N GLY A 46 -2.61 -5.90 -9.66
CA GLY A 46 -3.36 -5.63 -10.90
C GLY A 46 -3.20 -4.19 -11.36
N TYR A 47 -2.96 -4.00 -12.66
CA TYR A 47 -3.01 -2.68 -13.28
C TYR A 47 -4.47 -2.23 -13.47
N TRP A 48 -4.79 -0.99 -13.13
CA TRP A 48 -6.12 -0.40 -13.27
C TRP A 48 -6.08 0.72 -14.29
N HIS A 49 -6.90 0.63 -15.33
CA HIS A 49 -6.89 1.60 -16.41
C HIS A 49 -7.54 2.93 -15.99
N ASN A 50 -6.75 4.00 -15.97
CA ASN A 50 -7.19 5.39 -15.91
C ASN A 50 -7.62 5.92 -17.29
N PHE A 51 -8.19 5.04 -18.11
CA PHE A 51 -8.61 5.30 -19.48
C PHE A 51 -9.52 4.15 -19.95
N GLU A 52 -10.08 4.27 -21.15
CA GLU A 52 -10.88 3.22 -21.76
C GLU A 52 -10.24 2.73 -23.06
N ASN A 53 -10.06 1.41 -23.18
CA ASN A 53 -9.45 0.76 -24.34
C ASN A 53 -10.27 -0.42 -24.89
N GLY A 54 -11.56 -0.48 -24.54
CA GLY A 54 -12.47 -1.57 -24.93
C GLY A 54 -12.67 -2.66 -23.87
N SER A 55 -11.84 -2.71 -22.82
CA SER A 55 -12.03 -3.60 -21.66
C SER A 55 -13.09 -3.10 -20.65
N GLY A 56 -13.58 -1.88 -20.84
CA GLY A 56 -14.55 -1.22 -19.97
C GLY A 56 -13.91 -0.52 -18.76
N PHE A 57 -14.54 0.57 -18.34
CA PHE A 57 -14.19 1.28 -17.11
C PHE A 57 -14.69 0.56 -15.84
N ILE A 58 -13.92 0.68 -14.75
CA ILE A 58 -14.24 0.17 -13.42
C ILE A 58 -13.94 1.29 -12.43
N LYS A 59 -14.90 1.69 -11.59
CA LYS A 59 -14.56 2.59 -10.48
C LYS A 59 -13.58 1.90 -9.53
N LEU A 60 -12.64 2.65 -8.97
CA LEU A 60 -11.60 2.13 -8.10
C LEU A 60 -12.20 1.38 -6.89
N ARG A 61 -13.28 1.91 -6.29
CA ARG A 61 -14.07 1.23 -5.23
C ARG A 61 -14.68 -0.12 -5.62
N ASP A 62 -14.89 -0.36 -6.91
CA ASP A 62 -15.54 -1.56 -7.43
C ASP A 62 -14.53 -2.62 -7.92
N VAL A 63 -13.23 -2.39 -7.70
CA VAL A 63 -12.18 -3.38 -7.99
C VAL A 63 -12.40 -4.62 -7.13
N SER A 64 -12.23 -5.80 -7.75
CA SER A 64 -12.38 -7.09 -7.07
C SER A 64 -11.50 -7.15 -5.82
N PRO A 65 -12.02 -7.60 -4.66
CA PRO A 65 -11.24 -7.70 -3.43
C PRO A 65 -10.14 -8.77 -3.49
N LYS A 66 -10.06 -9.54 -4.58
CA LYS A 66 -9.02 -10.55 -4.83
C LYS A 66 -7.66 -9.96 -5.19
N PHE A 67 -7.63 -8.70 -5.64
CA PHE A 67 -6.40 -7.94 -5.83
C PHE A 67 -5.94 -7.36 -4.48
N ASP A 68 -4.66 -7.49 -4.19
CA ASP A 68 -4.04 -6.95 -2.97
C ASP A 68 -3.44 -5.56 -3.22
N VAL A 69 -2.93 -5.36 -4.44
CA VAL A 69 -2.30 -4.12 -4.89
C VAL A 69 -2.90 -3.69 -6.22
N ILE A 70 -3.16 -2.40 -6.34
CA ILE A 70 -3.76 -1.76 -7.51
C ILE A 70 -2.77 -0.73 -8.04
N ASN A 71 -2.19 -1.01 -9.21
CA ASN A 71 -1.31 -0.08 -9.92
C ASN A 71 -2.17 0.80 -10.83
N VAL A 72 -2.34 2.08 -10.49
CA VAL A 72 -3.14 3.04 -11.27
C VAL A 72 -2.36 3.46 -12.52
N SER A 73 -2.93 3.19 -13.70
CA SER A 73 -2.25 3.25 -15.00
C SER A 73 -2.87 4.32 -15.90
N PHE A 74 -2.20 5.41 -16.26
CA PHE A 74 -0.86 5.83 -15.83
C PHE A 74 -0.87 7.31 -15.48
N ALA A 75 0.13 7.73 -14.71
CA ALA A 75 0.60 9.11 -14.76
C ALA A 75 1.62 9.25 -15.90
N GLU A 76 1.53 10.35 -16.67
CA GLU A 76 2.22 10.50 -17.95
C GLU A 76 3.03 11.81 -18.02
N PRO A 77 4.04 11.91 -18.92
CA PRO A 77 4.78 13.15 -19.14
C PRO A 77 3.87 14.31 -19.61
N THR A 78 4.03 15.49 -19.03
CA THR A 78 3.21 16.68 -19.37
C THR A 78 3.87 17.62 -20.37
N ALA A 79 5.19 17.50 -20.57
CA ALA A 79 5.99 18.41 -21.38
C ALA A 79 7.00 17.65 -22.25
N GLY A 80 6.56 16.55 -22.85
CA GLY A 80 7.40 15.66 -23.66
C GLY A 80 8.33 14.77 -22.83
N VAL A 81 8.91 13.77 -23.49
CA VAL A 81 9.60 12.66 -22.83
C VAL A 81 10.85 13.08 -22.05
N THR A 82 11.55 14.13 -22.46
CA THR A 82 12.84 14.55 -21.86
C THR A 82 12.71 15.56 -20.73
N ASN A 83 11.52 16.10 -20.48
CA ASN A 83 11.33 17.17 -19.48
C ASN A 83 11.27 16.63 -18.04
N GLY A 84 10.82 15.39 -17.88
CA GLY A 84 10.68 14.73 -16.58
C GLY A 84 9.42 15.12 -15.78
N ALA A 85 8.72 16.21 -16.09
CA ALA A 85 7.49 16.56 -15.40
C ALA A 85 6.35 15.58 -15.69
N ILE A 86 5.80 14.97 -14.65
CA ILE A 86 4.70 13.99 -14.71
C ILE A 86 3.38 14.64 -14.28
N GLY A 87 2.29 14.24 -14.92
CA GLY A 87 0.94 14.67 -14.60
C GLY A 87 -0.01 13.49 -14.44
N PHE A 88 -1.01 13.67 -13.60
CA PHE A 88 -2.07 12.67 -13.40
C PHE A 88 -3.42 13.35 -13.18
N THR A 89 -4.40 12.96 -14.01
CA THR A 89 -5.80 13.35 -13.89
C THR A 89 -6.65 12.08 -13.90
N PRO A 90 -7.47 11.83 -12.86
CA PRO A 90 -8.24 10.60 -12.79
C PRO A 90 -9.39 10.64 -13.82
N PHE A 91 -9.48 9.59 -14.63
CA PHE A 91 -10.46 9.47 -15.71
C PHE A 91 -11.85 9.14 -15.16
N ASN A 92 -12.88 9.86 -15.60
CA ASN A 92 -14.26 9.74 -15.10
C ASN A 92 -14.41 9.90 -13.57
N TYR A 93 -13.57 10.75 -12.99
CA TYR A 93 -13.55 11.08 -11.57
C TYR A 93 -13.38 12.58 -11.35
N THR A 94 -13.93 13.11 -10.25
CA THR A 94 -13.35 14.30 -9.63
C THR A 94 -12.16 13.91 -8.75
N ASP A 95 -11.23 14.85 -8.52
CA ASP A 95 -10.10 14.63 -7.61
C ASP A 95 -10.55 14.17 -6.22
N ALA A 96 -11.63 14.75 -5.69
CA ALA A 96 -12.13 14.45 -4.35
C ALA A 96 -12.69 13.02 -4.24
N GLU A 97 -13.47 12.59 -5.24
CA GLU A 97 -13.99 11.22 -5.31
C GLU A 97 -12.86 10.21 -5.46
N PHE A 98 -11.89 10.47 -6.35
CA PHE A 98 -10.77 9.54 -6.55
C PHE A 98 -9.95 9.37 -5.27
N LYS A 99 -9.62 10.47 -4.57
CA LYS A 99 -8.97 10.42 -3.25
C LYS A 99 -9.76 9.60 -2.23
N ALA A 100 -11.07 9.78 -2.19
CA ALA A 100 -11.93 9.05 -1.28
C ALA A 100 -11.97 7.54 -1.61
N ASP A 101 -11.83 7.16 -2.88
CA ASP A 101 -11.77 5.77 -3.31
C ASP A 101 -10.42 5.12 -2.97
N VAL A 102 -9.31 5.85 -3.19
CA VAL A 102 -7.96 5.43 -2.77
C VAL A 102 -7.95 5.14 -1.26
N ALA A 103 -8.39 6.10 -0.44
CA ALA A 103 -8.45 5.96 1.01
C ALA A 103 -9.38 4.81 1.45
N TYR A 104 -10.48 4.58 0.73
CA TYR A 104 -11.37 3.46 1.02
C TYR A 104 -10.67 2.12 0.80
N LEU A 105 -9.99 1.91 -0.32
CA LEU A 105 -9.27 0.66 -0.57
C LEU A 105 -8.14 0.43 0.43
N GLN A 106 -7.42 1.48 0.79
CA GLN A 106 -6.40 1.44 1.85
C GLN A 106 -7.00 1.04 3.20
N SER A 107 -8.21 1.51 3.53
CA SER A 107 -8.93 1.08 4.73
C SER A 107 -9.33 -0.40 4.71
N GLN A 108 -9.36 -1.03 3.54
CA GLN A 108 -9.58 -2.47 3.37
C GLN A 108 -8.25 -3.27 3.31
N GLY A 109 -7.13 -2.64 3.68
CA GLY A 109 -5.79 -3.25 3.67
C GLY A 109 -5.14 -3.35 2.29
N LYS A 110 -5.76 -2.78 1.25
CA LYS A 110 -5.20 -2.78 -0.12
C LYS A 110 -4.11 -1.73 -0.24
N LYS A 111 -3.24 -1.89 -1.24
CA LYS A 111 -2.30 -0.85 -1.65
C LYS A 111 -2.71 -0.26 -2.98
N VAL A 112 -2.66 1.05 -3.08
CA VAL A 112 -2.92 1.77 -4.31
C VAL A 112 -1.66 2.53 -4.68
N ILE A 113 -1.03 2.12 -5.77
CA ILE A 113 0.28 2.61 -6.22
C ILE A 113 0.08 3.36 -7.54
N ILE A 114 0.74 4.50 -7.71
CA ILE A 114 0.72 5.18 -9.02
C ILE A 114 1.76 4.55 -9.93
N SER A 115 1.35 4.15 -11.13
CA SER A 115 2.27 3.66 -12.17
C SER A 115 2.60 4.77 -13.15
N ILE A 116 3.89 4.88 -13.49
CA ILE A 116 4.39 5.82 -14.49
C ILE A 116 5.04 5.04 -15.61
N GLY A 117 4.56 5.27 -16.83
CA GLY A 117 5.09 4.62 -18.02
C GLY A 117 4.00 4.07 -18.92
N GLY A 118 4.16 2.82 -19.33
CA GLY A 118 3.39 2.20 -20.40
C GLY A 118 3.79 2.72 -21.79
N ALA A 119 3.25 2.08 -22.83
CA ALA A 119 3.66 2.31 -24.23
C ALA A 119 3.68 3.78 -24.68
N ASN A 120 2.77 4.62 -24.14
CA ASN A 120 2.64 6.03 -24.48
C ASN A 120 3.33 6.99 -23.48
N GLY A 121 3.70 6.50 -22.29
CA GLY A 121 4.21 7.31 -21.17
C GLY A 121 5.73 7.34 -21.05
N GLN A 122 6.47 7.38 -22.17
CA GLN A 122 7.95 7.32 -22.12
C GLN A 122 8.58 8.50 -21.37
N VAL A 123 9.52 8.22 -20.46
CA VAL A 123 10.21 9.21 -19.63
C VAL A 123 11.72 9.05 -19.79
N GLN A 124 12.41 10.14 -20.15
CA GLN A 124 13.88 10.19 -20.29
C GLN A 124 14.47 11.24 -19.36
N LEU A 125 15.08 10.79 -18.26
CA LEU A 125 15.74 11.66 -17.29
C LEU A 125 17.18 11.98 -17.70
N ALA A 126 17.37 12.59 -18.88
CA ALA A 126 18.71 12.81 -19.46
C ALA A 126 19.52 13.92 -18.76
N SER A 127 18.90 14.69 -17.85
CA SER A 127 19.55 15.79 -17.11
C SER A 127 19.07 15.84 -15.66
N THR A 128 19.82 16.52 -14.80
CA THR A 128 19.40 16.77 -13.41
C THR A 128 18.14 17.63 -13.32
N ALA A 129 17.93 18.56 -14.26
CA ALA A 129 16.68 19.32 -14.32
C ALA A 129 15.47 18.42 -14.59
N ALA A 130 15.60 17.47 -15.52
CA ALA A 130 14.54 16.49 -15.79
C ALA A 130 14.29 15.58 -14.59
N ARG A 131 15.37 15.13 -13.92
CA ARG A 131 15.28 14.39 -12.65
C ARG A 131 14.51 15.17 -11.59
N ASP A 132 14.85 16.45 -11.39
CA ASP A 132 14.25 17.28 -10.33
C ASP A 132 12.77 17.56 -10.62
N ASN A 133 12.41 17.78 -11.89
CA ASN A 133 11.01 17.86 -12.32
C ASN A 133 10.25 16.56 -12.04
N PHE A 134 10.86 15.41 -12.34
CA PHE A 134 10.28 14.10 -12.06
C PHE A 134 10.05 13.91 -10.56
N VAL A 135 11.08 14.11 -9.74
CA VAL A 135 10.98 13.99 -8.28
C VAL A 135 9.87 14.89 -7.73
N SER A 136 9.87 16.16 -8.12
CA SER A 136 8.89 17.13 -7.61
C SER A 136 7.46 16.78 -8.01
N SER A 137 7.24 16.49 -9.30
CA SER A 137 5.89 16.21 -9.82
C SER A 137 5.32 14.89 -9.32
N VAL A 138 6.13 13.83 -9.27
CA VAL A 138 5.71 12.51 -8.77
C VAL A 138 5.41 12.57 -7.28
N THR A 139 6.26 13.24 -6.50
CA THR A 139 6.01 13.46 -5.07
C THR A 139 4.68 14.18 -4.85
N ALA A 140 4.43 15.25 -5.60
CA ALA A 140 3.19 16.00 -5.51
C ALA A 140 1.95 15.17 -5.89
N ILE A 141 2.04 14.28 -6.88
CA ILE A 141 0.95 13.35 -7.25
C ILE A 141 0.67 12.38 -6.09
N ILE A 142 1.71 11.77 -5.53
CA ILE A 142 1.58 10.80 -4.44
C ILE A 142 0.97 11.46 -3.20
N GLU A 143 1.43 12.65 -2.81
CA GLU A 143 0.85 13.41 -1.70
C GLU A 143 -0.59 13.86 -1.99
N LYS A 144 -0.88 14.30 -3.22
CA LYS A 144 -2.21 14.78 -3.59
C LYS A 144 -3.24 13.67 -3.45
N TYR A 145 -2.96 12.47 -3.96
CA TYR A 145 -3.94 11.40 -4.00
C TYR A 145 -3.82 10.37 -2.87
N GLY A 146 -2.75 10.46 -2.06
CA GLY A 146 -2.50 9.55 -0.96
C GLY A 146 -2.06 8.16 -1.42
N PHE A 147 -1.32 8.04 -2.52
CA PHE A 147 -0.84 6.74 -3.00
C PHE A 147 0.17 6.12 -2.02
N ASP A 148 0.18 4.79 -1.92
CA ASP A 148 1.11 4.04 -1.08
C ASP A 148 2.54 3.99 -1.66
N GLY A 149 2.71 4.30 -2.94
CA GLY A 149 4.00 4.12 -3.60
C GLY A 149 4.02 4.47 -5.08
N LEU A 150 5.13 4.07 -5.72
CA LEU A 150 5.42 4.24 -7.14
C LEU A 150 5.73 2.88 -7.80
N ASP A 151 5.11 2.67 -8.97
CA ASP A 151 5.48 1.63 -9.93
C ASP A 151 6.18 2.25 -11.14
N VAL A 152 7.37 1.76 -11.47
CA VAL A 152 8.17 2.22 -12.62
C VAL A 152 7.98 1.25 -13.79
N ASP A 153 7.10 1.63 -14.71
CA ASP A 153 6.74 0.87 -15.91
C ASP A 153 7.37 1.49 -17.18
N PHE A 154 8.65 1.83 -17.10
CA PHE A 154 9.35 2.54 -18.17
C PHE A 154 9.66 1.59 -19.33
N GLU A 155 8.97 1.81 -20.44
CA GLU A 155 9.13 1.03 -21.66
C GLU A 155 9.87 1.82 -22.77
N GLY A 156 10.07 1.17 -23.91
CA GLY A 156 10.56 1.81 -25.12
C GLY A 156 11.92 2.46 -24.96
N HIS A 157 12.05 3.76 -25.21
CA HIS A 157 13.31 4.49 -25.11
C HIS A 157 13.46 5.26 -23.79
N SER A 158 12.67 4.95 -22.78
CA SER A 158 12.77 5.59 -21.45
C SER A 158 14.11 5.29 -20.78
N LEU A 159 14.64 4.07 -20.99
CA LEU A 159 15.94 3.65 -20.50
C LEU A 159 16.77 3.01 -21.61
N TYR A 160 18.06 3.32 -21.60
CA TYR A 160 19.07 2.79 -22.51
C TYR A 160 20.45 2.92 -21.86
N LEU A 161 21.44 2.22 -22.40
CA LEU A 161 22.85 2.32 -22.02
C LEU A 161 23.64 3.06 -23.11
N ASN A 162 24.48 4.01 -22.72
CA ASN A 162 25.48 4.60 -23.60
C ASN A 162 26.59 3.59 -23.89
N ALA A 163 27.23 3.71 -25.05
CA ALA A 163 28.39 2.92 -25.38
C ALA A 163 29.51 3.11 -24.33
N GLY A 164 30.05 2.01 -23.82
CA GLY A 164 31.06 2.00 -22.77
C GLY A 164 30.49 1.90 -21.34
N ASP A 165 29.18 2.04 -21.14
CA ASP A 165 28.54 1.88 -19.84
C ASP A 165 28.39 0.39 -19.46
N SER A 166 29.51 -0.31 -19.29
CA SER A 166 29.57 -1.77 -19.20
C SER A 166 29.45 -2.35 -17.78
N ASP A 167 29.46 -1.51 -16.75
CA ASP A 167 29.39 -1.93 -15.35
C ASP A 167 28.05 -1.54 -14.73
N PHE A 168 27.12 -2.50 -14.65
CA PHE A 168 25.80 -2.26 -14.07
C PHE A 168 25.85 -1.81 -12.59
N LYS A 169 26.97 -2.04 -11.88
CA LYS A 169 27.11 -1.62 -10.48
C LYS A 169 27.45 -0.13 -10.36
N ASN A 170 28.04 0.44 -11.40
CA ASN A 170 28.51 1.81 -11.47
C ASN A 170 28.06 2.46 -12.80
N PRO A 171 26.74 2.59 -13.04
CA PRO A 171 26.23 3.09 -14.30
C PRO A 171 26.67 4.54 -14.53
N THR A 172 26.88 4.89 -15.79
CA THR A 172 27.32 6.23 -16.23
C THR A 172 26.34 6.91 -17.16
N THR A 173 25.38 6.18 -17.73
CA THR A 173 24.38 6.71 -18.64
C THR A 173 23.40 7.63 -17.89
N PRO A 174 23.23 8.91 -18.31
CA PRO A 174 22.46 9.88 -17.55
C PRO A 174 21.03 9.46 -17.21
N VAL A 175 20.28 8.84 -18.14
CA VAL A 175 18.90 8.41 -17.88
C VAL A 175 18.82 7.36 -16.76
N ILE A 176 19.83 6.49 -16.63
CA ILE A 176 19.91 5.48 -15.57
C ILE A 176 20.34 6.12 -14.24
N VAL A 177 21.42 6.90 -14.25
CA VAL A 177 21.96 7.54 -13.03
C VAL A 177 20.93 8.47 -12.39
N ASN A 178 20.25 9.27 -13.22
CA ASN A 178 19.22 10.18 -12.75
C ASN A 178 17.97 9.45 -12.26
N LEU A 179 17.55 8.35 -12.90
CA LEU A 179 16.44 7.54 -12.40
C LEU A 179 16.76 6.95 -11.03
N ILE A 180 17.94 6.33 -10.85
CA ILE A 180 18.37 5.79 -9.55
C ILE A 180 18.31 6.87 -8.47
N THR A 181 18.83 8.06 -8.77
CA THR A 181 18.82 9.20 -7.84
C THR A 181 17.38 9.64 -7.51
N ALA A 182 16.52 9.74 -8.54
CA ALA A 182 15.13 10.14 -8.37
C ALA A 182 14.36 9.16 -7.48
N LEU A 183 14.46 7.86 -7.76
CA LEU A 183 13.75 6.82 -6.99
C LEU A 183 14.17 6.81 -5.53
N ARG A 184 15.48 6.96 -5.25
CA ARG A 184 15.95 7.09 -3.86
C ARG A 184 15.45 8.36 -3.19
N THR A 185 15.46 9.48 -3.90
CA THR A 185 14.99 10.76 -3.36
C THR A 185 13.49 10.72 -3.03
N ILE A 186 12.67 10.11 -3.90
CA ILE A 186 11.23 9.93 -3.65
C ILE A 186 11.01 8.98 -2.46
N ASN A 187 11.69 7.83 -2.43
CA ASN A 187 11.60 6.89 -1.31
C ASN A 187 11.99 7.55 0.03
N ASP A 188 13.08 8.32 0.05
CA ASP A 188 13.56 9.00 1.27
C ASP A 188 12.59 10.09 1.74
N HIS A 189 11.89 10.77 0.82
CA HIS A 189 10.87 11.76 1.14
C HIS A 189 9.69 11.16 1.91
N PHE A 190 9.19 10.00 1.49
CA PHE A 190 8.07 9.30 2.15
C PHE A 190 8.52 8.42 3.33
N GLY A 191 9.78 8.02 3.32
CA GLY A 191 10.40 7.11 4.28
C GLY A 191 10.28 5.65 3.84
N THR A 192 11.41 4.93 3.90
CA THR A 192 11.53 3.53 3.43
C THR A 192 10.52 2.57 4.06
N ASP A 193 10.12 2.80 5.31
CA ASP A 193 9.14 1.96 6.04
C ASP A 193 7.67 2.38 5.76
N LYS A 194 7.41 3.29 4.79
CA LYS A 194 6.05 3.75 4.43
C LYS A 194 5.76 3.83 2.92
N PHE A 195 6.76 3.62 2.09
CA PHE A 195 6.67 3.78 0.63
C PHE A 195 6.86 2.44 -0.07
N TYR A 196 6.01 2.15 -1.05
CA TYR A 196 6.21 1.00 -1.94
C TYR A 196 6.93 1.42 -3.21
N LEU A 197 8.07 0.79 -3.50
CA LEU A 197 8.75 0.91 -4.78
C LEU A 197 8.63 -0.41 -5.54
N THR A 198 8.01 -0.35 -6.72
CA THR A 198 7.81 -1.50 -7.61
C THR A 198 8.25 -1.16 -9.03
N MET A 199 8.54 -2.17 -9.84
CA MET A 199 8.95 -1.99 -11.24
C MET A 199 8.41 -3.11 -12.12
N ALA A 200 8.01 -2.77 -13.33
CA ALA A 200 7.48 -3.72 -14.31
C ALA A 200 8.19 -3.66 -15.68
N PRO A 201 9.52 -3.81 -15.74
CA PRO A 201 10.21 -3.82 -17.01
C PRO A 201 9.82 -5.04 -17.86
N GLU A 202 9.87 -4.90 -19.18
CA GLU A 202 9.85 -6.04 -20.10
C GLU A 202 11.12 -6.90 -19.92
N THR A 203 11.04 -8.20 -20.26
CA THR A 203 12.21 -9.11 -20.19
C THR A 203 13.40 -8.61 -21.01
N PHE A 204 13.15 -7.79 -22.03
CA PHE A 204 14.14 -7.13 -22.85
C PHE A 204 15.13 -6.28 -22.04
N PHE A 205 14.64 -5.58 -21.02
CA PHE A 205 15.47 -4.69 -20.20
C PHE A 205 16.17 -5.42 -19.04
N VAL A 206 15.84 -6.69 -18.80
CA VAL A 206 16.32 -7.47 -17.64
C VAL A 206 16.98 -8.77 -18.09
N GLN A 207 16.21 -9.82 -18.37
CA GLN A 207 16.73 -11.16 -18.65
C GLN A 207 17.51 -11.23 -19.97
N LEU A 208 17.16 -10.43 -20.99
CA LEU A 208 17.98 -10.35 -22.20
C LEU A 208 19.42 -9.93 -21.90
N GLY A 209 19.63 -9.20 -20.79
CA GLY A 209 20.91 -8.86 -20.19
C GLY A 209 21.87 -10.04 -19.98
N TYR A 210 21.36 -11.27 -19.86
CA TYR A 210 22.19 -12.47 -19.81
C TYR A 210 22.93 -12.72 -21.11
N SER A 211 22.28 -12.49 -22.26
CA SER A 211 22.90 -12.66 -23.57
C SER A 211 23.55 -11.38 -24.09
N PHE A 212 22.91 -10.23 -23.88
CA PHE A 212 23.30 -8.95 -24.45
C PHE A 212 23.15 -7.82 -23.44
N TYR A 213 24.23 -7.07 -23.21
CA TYR A 213 24.20 -5.89 -22.35
C TYR A 213 24.57 -4.66 -23.18
N GLY A 214 23.62 -3.74 -23.34
CA GLY A 214 23.70 -2.65 -24.33
C GLY A 214 24.94 -1.77 -24.21
N GLY A 215 25.44 -1.54 -22.99
CA GLY A 215 26.60 -0.68 -22.76
C GLY A 215 27.94 -1.28 -23.19
N SER A 216 28.04 -2.61 -23.31
CA SER A 216 29.27 -3.31 -23.71
C SER A 216 29.20 -3.94 -25.11
N CYS A 217 28.02 -3.94 -25.73
CA CYS A 217 27.76 -4.68 -26.95
C CYS A 217 27.42 -3.72 -28.10
N ILE A 218 28.35 -3.61 -29.04
CA ILE A 218 28.30 -2.62 -30.15
C ILE A 218 27.21 -2.94 -31.18
N SER A 219 26.82 -4.21 -31.32
CA SER A 219 25.90 -4.69 -32.36
C SER A 219 24.52 -5.08 -31.87
N CYS A 220 24.25 -4.99 -30.56
CA CYS A 220 22.92 -5.22 -30.02
C CYS A 220 22.24 -3.90 -29.67
N ASP A 221 20.94 -3.98 -29.45
CA ASP A 221 20.14 -2.85 -29.01
C ASP A 221 20.62 -2.37 -27.63
N ASN A 222 20.86 -1.06 -27.52
CA ASN A 222 21.44 -0.45 -26.34
C ASN A 222 20.51 -0.43 -25.12
N ARG A 223 19.24 -0.82 -25.28
CA ARG A 223 18.27 -0.97 -24.19
C ARG A 223 18.34 -2.36 -23.53
N SER A 224 19.01 -3.32 -24.16
CA SER A 224 19.15 -4.69 -23.65
C SER A 224 19.84 -4.68 -22.28
N GLY A 225 19.15 -5.14 -21.24
CA GLY A 225 19.68 -5.13 -19.87
C GLY A 225 19.74 -3.76 -19.19
N ALA A 226 19.14 -2.70 -19.76
CA ALA A 226 19.26 -1.33 -19.24
C ALA A 226 18.58 -1.10 -17.87
N TYR A 227 17.70 -2.00 -17.42
CA TYR A 227 17.11 -1.94 -16.07
C TYR A 227 18.01 -2.55 -15.00
N LEU A 228 18.97 -3.42 -15.36
CA LEU A 228 19.86 -4.07 -14.39
C LEU A 228 20.58 -3.09 -13.45
N PRO A 229 21.19 -1.99 -13.92
CA PRO A 229 21.80 -1.02 -13.00
C PRO A 229 20.79 -0.37 -12.06
N VAL A 230 19.57 -0.10 -12.53
CA VAL A 230 18.50 0.49 -11.69
C VAL A 230 18.09 -0.48 -10.60
N ILE A 231 17.76 -1.73 -10.97
CA ILE A 231 17.38 -2.79 -10.04
C ILE A 231 18.50 -3.03 -9.02
N TYR A 232 19.75 -3.15 -9.46
CA TYR A 232 20.88 -3.37 -8.56
C TYR A 232 21.03 -2.23 -7.55
N ALA A 233 20.96 -0.99 -8.04
CA ALA A 233 21.16 0.19 -7.23
C ALA A 233 19.95 0.56 -6.35
N THR A 234 18.78 -0.07 -6.50
CA THR A 234 17.61 0.15 -5.64
C THR A 234 17.11 -1.12 -4.96
N ARG A 235 17.81 -2.26 -5.08
CA ARG A 235 17.36 -3.57 -4.54
C ARG A 235 17.09 -3.58 -3.03
N ASP A 236 17.68 -2.66 -2.29
CA ASP A 236 17.51 -2.46 -0.85
C ASP A 236 16.19 -1.77 -0.48
N ILE A 237 15.65 -0.97 -1.39
CA ILE A 237 14.39 -0.23 -1.25
C ILE A 237 13.28 -0.73 -2.19
N LEU A 238 13.58 -1.72 -3.04
CA LEU A 238 12.62 -2.35 -3.94
C LEU A 238 11.76 -3.35 -3.16
N ASP A 239 10.44 -3.14 -3.16
CA ASP A 239 9.51 -4.09 -2.57
C ASP A 239 9.36 -5.34 -3.44
N TRP A 240 9.13 -5.14 -4.75
CA TRP A 240 9.17 -6.23 -5.72
C TRP A 240 9.36 -5.78 -7.17
N LEU A 241 9.94 -6.69 -7.96
CA LEU A 241 10.05 -6.67 -9.40
C LEU A 241 9.00 -7.61 -10.00
N GLN A 242 8.24 -7.09 -10.96
CA GLN A 242 7.16 -7.80 -11.63
C GLN A 242 7.36 -7.73 -13.15
N VAL A 243 8.42 -8.40 -13.62
CA VAL A 243 8.80 -8.40 -15.04
C VAL A 243 7.62 -8.85 -15.90
N GLN A 244 7.38 -8.12 -16.99
CA GLN A 244 6.34 -8.45 -17.96
C GLN A 244 6.74 -9.71 -18.75
N ASN A 245 6.21 -10.87 -18.37
CA ASN A 245 6.45 -12.15 -19.04
C ASN A 245 5.51 -12.34 -20.25
N TYR A 246 5.26 -11.26 -20.98
CA TYR A 246 4.33 -11.18 -22.11
C TYR A 246 4.80 -10.12 -23.10
N ASN A 247 4.21 -10.11 -24.30
CA ASN A 247 4.68 -9.30 -25.43
C ASN A 247 6.19 -9.44 -25.69
N SER A 248 6.75 -10.59 -25.33
CA SER A 248 8.18 -10.85 -25.27
C SER A 248 8.61 -11.80 -26.38
N GLY A 249 9.79 -11.52 -26.95
CA GLY A 249 10.47 -12.47 -27.83
C GLY A 249 11.07 -13.65 -27.05
N PRO A 250 11.72 -14.60 -27.74
CA PRO A 250 12.45 -15.67 -27.07
C PRO A 250 13.58 -15.12 -26.20
N ILE A 251 13.71 -15.60 -24.96
CA ILE A 251 14.79 -15.22 -24.05
C ILE A 251 15.63 -16.45 -23.71
N THR A 252 16.95 -16.29 -23.73
CA THR A 252 17.88 -17.33 -23.30
C THR A 252 17.81 -17.49 -21.77
N GLY A 253 17.38 -18.66 -21.30
CA GLY A 253 17.37 -19.01 -19.88
C GLY A 253 18.77 -19.35 -19.37
N LEU A 254 18.88 -19.58 -18.06
CA LEU A 254 20.16 -19.98 -17.45
C LEU A 254 20.72 -21.28 -18.05
N ASP A 255 19.85 -22.16 -18.56
CA ASP A 255 20.15 -23.40 -19.27
C ASP A 255 20.73 -23.22 -20.68
N ASP A 256 21.04 -21.97 -21.08
CA ASP A 256 21.54 -21.62 -22.40
C ASP A 256 20.58 -22.00 -23.55
N GLN A 257 19.29 -22.23 -23.24
CA GLN A 257 18.24 -22.51 -24.22
C GLN A 257 17.29 -21.32 -24.38
N TYR A 258 16.69 -21.19 -25.57
CA TYR A 258 15.63 -20.21 -25.80
C TYR A 258 14.30 -20.68 -25.22
N HIS A 259 13.67 -19.82 -24.43
CA HIS A 259 12.33 -20.02 -23.90
C HIS A 259 11.37 -19.00 -24.51
N ASN A 260 10.18 -19.46 -24.90
CA ASN A 260 9.13 -18.63 -25.49
C ASN A 260 8.00 -18.38 -24.49
N MET A 261 7.48 -17.16 -24.44
CA MET A 261 6.33 -16.80 -23.60
C MET A 261 5.11 -17.69 -23.83
N GLY A 262 4.22 -17.80 -22.84
CA GLY A 262 3.00 -18.60 -22.93
C GLY A 262 3.05 -19.98 -22.26
N SER A 263 4.09 -20.29 -21.47
CA SER A 263 4.30 -21.61 -20.87
C SER A 263 4.86 -21.54 -19.45
N ALA A 264 4.64 -22.61 -18.67
CA ALA A 264 5.23 -22.71 -17.33
C ALA A 264 6.76 -22.66 -17.38
N ASP A 265 7.38 -23.36 -18.35
CA ASP A 265 8.84 -23.40 -18.52
C ASP A 265 9.43 -22.00 -18.68
N PHE A 266 8.82 -21.15 -19.52
CA PHE A 266 9.27 -19.76 -19.70
C PHE A 266 9.15 -18.94 -18.41
N HIS A 267 8.01 -19.00 -17.73
CA HIS A 267 7.82 -18.23 -16.49
C HIS A 267 8.83 -18.63 -15.40
N VAL A 268 9.10 -19.93 -15.27
CA VAL A 268 10.09 -20.42 -14.31
C VAL A 268 11.50 -20.04 -14.75
N ALA A 269 11.85 -20.15 -16.03
CA ALA A 269 13.15 -19.74 -16.53
C ALA A 269 13.43 -18.26 -16.29
N MET A 270 12.46 -17.38 -16.55
CA MET A 270 12.61 -15.94 -16.33
C MET A 270 12.71 -15.55 -14.86
N ALA A 271 11.96 -16.23 -13.99
CA ALA A 271 12.01 -16.00 -12.54
C ALA A 271 13.27 -16.59 -11.90
N ASP A 272 13.74 -17.76 -12.34
CA ASP A 272 14.97 -18.40 -11.83
C ASP A 272 16.19 -17.51 -12.03
N MET A 273 16.27 -16.77 -13.14
CA MET A 273 17.32 -15.76 -13.35
C MET A 273 17.35 -14.71 -12.24
N LEU A 274 16.19 -14.24 -11.78
CA LEU A 274 16.09 -13.25 -10.70
C LEU A 274 16.35 -13.87 -9.33
N LEU A 275 15.93 -15.12 -9.12
CA LEU A 275 16.04 -15.84 -7.84
C LEU A 275 17.43 -16.45 -7.59
N THR A 276 18.20 -16.67 -8.66
CA THR A 276 19.56 -17.23 -8.62
C THR A 276 20.63 -16.19 -8.91
N GLY A 277 20.29 -15.15 -9.66
CA GLY A 277 21.27 -14.27 -10.28
C GLY A 277 21.87 -14.90 -11.55
N PHE A 278 22.56 -14.08 -12.35
CA PHE A 278 23.11 -14.53 -13.63
C PHE A 278 24.32 -13.71 -14.10
N PRO A 279 25.23 -14.28 -14.90
CA PRO A 279 26.31 -13.53 -15.51
C PRO A 279 25.79 -12.66 -16.65
N VAL A 280 25.89 -11.34 -16.50
CA VAL A 280 25.50 -10.36 -17.50
C VAL A 280 26.39 -10.50 -18.73
N ALA A 281 25.79 -10.52 -19.93
CA ALA A 281 26.45 -10.79 -21.21
C ALA A 281 27.34 -12.05 -21.18
N LYS A 282 26.89 -13.09 -20.48
CA LYS A 282 27.61 -14.35 -20.23
C LYS A 282 29.01 -14.17 -19.62
N ASN A 283 29.28 -13.02 -18.99
CA ASN A 283 30.55 -12.75 -18.35
C ASN A 283 30.50 -13.13 -16.85
N PRO A 284 31.21 -14.19 -16.41
CA PRO A 284 31.17 -14.62 -15.02
C PRO A 284 31.72 -13.57 -14.03
N ASN A 285 32.54 -12.63 -14.50
CA ASN A 285 33.06 -11.53 -13.68
C ASN A 285 32.05 -10.39 -13.51
N SER A 286 30.96 -10.37 -14.30
CA SER A 286 29.87 -9.41 -14.23
C SER A 286 28.59 -10.12 -13.80
N PHE A 287 28.56 -10.62 -12.56
CA PHE A 287 27.44 -11.39 -12.03
C PHE A 287 26.37 -10.50 -11.40
N PHE A 288 25.16 -10.49 -11.96
CA PHE A 288 23.99 -9.84 -11.37
C PHE A 288 23.47 -10.70 -10.20
N PRO A 289 23.39 -10.16 -8.97
CA PRO A 289 23.03 -10.94 -7.80
C PRO A 289 21.54 -11.31 -7.79
N ALA A 290 21.21 -12.40 -7.11
CA ALA A 290 19.83 -12.78 -6.84
C ALA A 290 19.08 -11.67 -6.08
N LEU A 291 17.79 -11.54 -6.38
CA LEU A 291 16.80 -10.86 -5.54
C LEU A 291 16.26 -11.82 -4.48
N ARG A 292 15.69 -11.26 -3.41
CA ARG A 292 14.97 -12.10 -2.44
C ARG A 292 13.72 -12.68 -3.11
N PRO A 293 13.28 -13.89 -2.75
CA PRO A 293 12.05 -14.45 -3.30
C PRO A 293 10.81 -13.57 -3.09
N ASP A 294 10.74 -12.86 -1.96
CA ASP A 294 9.66 -11.91 -1.67
C ASP A 294 9.66 -10.65 -2.56
N GLN A 295 10.71 -10.44 -3.36
CA GLN A 295 10.82 -9.36 -4.34
C GLN A 295 10.48 -9.77 -5.77
N VAL A 296 9.99 -11.00 -6.02
CA VAL A 296 9.76 -11.48 -7.40
C VAL A 296 8.32 -11.92 -7.60
N LEU A 297 7.64 -11.32 -8.59
CA LEU A 297 6.33 -11.76 -9.09
C LEU A 297 6.42 -12.12 -10.59
N LEU A 298 5.46 -12.92 -11.06
CA LEU A 298 5.26 -13.16 -12.49
C LEU A 298 4.28 -12.12 -13.05
N GLY A 299 4.69 -11.28 -14.00
CA GLY A 299 3.79 -10.39 -14.74
C GLY A 299 3.12 -11.11 -15.91
N LEU A 300 1.78 -11.13 -15.96
CA LEU A 300 1.01 -11.97 -16.88
C LEU A 300 -0.18 -11.21 -17.52
N PRO A 301 -0.59 -11.52 -18.75
CA PRO A 301 -1.84 -11.01 -19.31
C PRO A 301 -3.03 -11.65 -18.60
N ALA A 302 -4.02 -10.86 -18.18
CA ALA A 302 -5.24 -11.35 -17.53
C ALA A 302 -6.14 -12.14 -18.50
N SER A 303 -6.01 -11.87 -19.79
CA SER A 303 -6.78 -12.53 -20.85
C SER A 303 -5.99 -12.51 -22.17
N PRO A 304 -6.40 -13.28 -23.19
CA PRO A 304 -5.80 -13.22 -24.52
C PRO A 304 -5.84 -11.84 -25.17
N ASN A 305 -6.78 -10.97 -24.76
CA ASN A 305 -6.92 -9.62 -25.29
C ASN A 305 -5.98 -8.61 -24.61
N ALA A 306 -5.36 -8.99 -23.50
CA ALA A 306 -4.51 -8.09 -22.72
C ALA A 306 -3.06 -8.03 -23.22
N GLY A 307 -2.60 -9.05 -23.95
CA GLY A 307 -1.25 -9.10 -24.51
C GLY A 307 -0.89 -10.47 -25.06
N GLY A 308 0.10 -10.51 -25.97
CA GLY A 308 0.67 -11.76 -26.45
C GLY A 308 1.38 -12.51 -25.33
N GLY A 309 1.36 -13.85 -25.36
CA GLY A 309 1.92 -14.66 -24.28
C GLY A 309 0.96 -14.93 -23.12
N PHE A 310 -0.36 -14.70 -23.32
CA PHE A 310 -1.38 -15.22 -22.42
C PHE A 310 -1.13 -16.71 -22.13
N THR A 311 -1.20 -17.07 -20.85
CA THR A 311 -0.91 -18.42 -20.37
C THR A 311 -2.11 -18.93 -19.60
N SER A 312 -2.53 -20.16 -19.90
CA SER A 312 -3.69 -20.75 -19.22
C SER A 312 -3.49 -20.83 -17.70
N VAL A 313 -4.58 -20.79 -16.94
CA VAL A 313 -4.58 -20.95 -15.48
C VAL A 313 -3.76 -22.15 -15.02
N ALA A 314 -3.90 -23.30 -15.70
CA ALA A 314 -3.19 -24.54 -15.36
C ALA A 314 -1.67 -24.41 -15.51
N GLU A 315 -1.20 -23.76 -16.59
CA GLU A 315 0.24 -23.56 -16.81
C GLU A 315 0.82 -22.50 -15.85
N VAL A 316 0.07 -21.44 -15.53
CA VAL A 316 0.50 -20.46 -14.50
C VAL A 316 0.61 -21.14 -13.13
N GLN A 317 -0.39 -21.94 -12.72
CA GLN A 317 -0.34 -22.65 -11.44
C GLN A 317 0.76 -23.72 -11.41
N LYS A 318 1.05 -24.38 -12.53
CA LYS A 318 2.20 -25.28 -12.69
C LYS A 318 3.53 -24.55 -12.51
N ALA A 319 3.68 -23.33 -13.06
CA ALA A 319 4.84 -22.50 -12.82
C ALA A 319 4.99 -22.12 -11.34
N LEU A 320 3.89 -21.74 -10.67
CA LEU A 320 3.88 -21.45 -9.24
C LEU A 320 4.23 -22.69 -8.40
N ASP A 321 3.72 -23.87 -8.76
CA ASP A 321 4.07 -25.14 -8.11
C ASP A 321 5.58 -25.43 -8.20
N ALA A 322 6.19 -25.18 -9.36
CA ALA A 322 7.63 -25.31 -9.55
C ALA A 322 8.41 -24.28 -8.72
N LEU A 323 8.04 -23.00 -8.82
CA LEU A 323 8.72 -21.91 -8.12
C LEU A 323 8.58 -21.99 -6.61
N ILE A 324 7.40 -22.33 -6.08
CA ILE A 324 7.11 -22.29 -4.64
C ILE A 324 7.43 -23.62 -3.97
N LYS A 325 7.15 -24.75 -4.62
CA LYS A 325 7.24 -26.10 -4.02
C LYS A 325 8.37 -26.95 -4.62
N GLY A 326 9.13 -26.43 -5.59
CA GLY A 326 10.20 -27.18 -6.23
C GLY A 326 9.72 -28.33 -7.12
N LYS A 327 8.45 -28.30 -7.58
CA LYS A 327 7.96 -29.32 -8.51
C LYS A 327 8.73 -29.25 -9.83
N GLN A 328 9.21 -30.38 -10.30
CA GLN A 328 9.95 -30.44 -11.56
C GLN A 328 9.04 -30.16 -12.75
N LEU A 329 9.57 -29.36 -13.68
CA LEU A 329 8.95 -29.16 -14.99
C LEU A 329 9.54 -30.13 -16.01
N SER A 330 8.89 -30.23 -17.16
CA SER A 330 9.28 -31.19 -18.20
C SER A 330 10.52 -30.75 -18.97
N ASN A 331 10.67 -29.46 -19.27
CA ASN A 331 11.74 -28.98 -20.14
C ASN A 331 12.64 -27.91 -19.51
N TYR A 332 12.33 -27.45 -18.30
CA TYR A 332 13.19 -26.53 -17.55
C TYR A 332 13.49 -27.06 -16.15
N GLN A 333 14.76 -27.10 -15.79
CA GLN A 333 15.20 -27.43 -14.44
C GLN A 333 15.70 -26.16 -13.75
N MET A 334 14.99 -25.76 -12.69
CA MET A 334 15.35 -24.60 -11.88
C MET A 334 16.72 -24.82 -11.23
N ARG A 335 17.64 -23.87 -11.41
CA ARG A 335 19.03 -23.91 -10.94
C ARG A 335 19.21 -23.42 -9.52
N GLY A 336 18.32 -22.55 -9.07
CA GLY A 336 18.43 -21.94 -7.75
C GLY A 336 18.22 -22.94 -6.60
N ASN A 337 16.96 -23.15 -6.21
CA ASN A 337 16.62 -24.03 -5.08
C ASN A 337 15.70 -25.17 -5.50
N ALA A 338 16.21 -26.41 -5.55
CA ALA A 338 15.42 -27.58 -5.95
C ALA A 338 14.17 -27.83 -5.08
N SER A 339 14.12 -27.32 -3.85
CA SER A 339 12.96 -27.41 -2.95
C SER A 339 11.92 -26.29 -3.16
N GLY A 340 12.17 -25.35 -4.07
CA GLY A 340 11.34 -24.19 -4.30
C GLY A 340 11.62 -23.01 -3.35
N TYR A 341 10.85 -21.95 -3.54
CA TYR A 341 10.92 -20.68 -2.84
C TYR A 341 9.56 -20.40 -2.18
N PRO A 342 9.32 -20.87 -0.94
CA PRO A 342 8.04 -20.69 -0.25
C PRO A 342 7.58 -19.22 -0.14
N ASN A 343 8.55 -18.29 -0.07
CA ASN A 343 8.32 -16.85 0.03
C ASN A 343 8.29 -16.14 -1.34
N PHE A 344 8.23 -16.86 -2.46
CA PHE A 344 7.96 -16.25 -3.76
C PHE A 344 6.66 -15.44 -3.69
N ARG A 345 6.70 -14.21 -4.20
CA ARG A 345 5.73 -13.18 -3.80
C ARG A 345 4.35 -13.37 -4.39
N GLY A 346 4.24 -13.76 -5.67
CA GLY A 346 2.96 -14.00 -6.31
C GLY A 346 2.89 -13.57 -7.76
N LEU A 347 1.77 -12.96 -8.15
CA LEU A 347 1.45 -12.65 -9.54
C LEU A 347 1.13 -11.16 -9.71
N MET A 348 1.52 -10.63 -10.86
CA MET A 348 1.05 -9.35 -11.38
C MET A 348 0.23 -9.62 -12.65
N THR A 349 -0.79 -8.81 -12.89
CA THR A 349 -1.48 -8.85 -14.17
C THR A 349 -1.74 -7.49 -14.82
N TRP A 350 -1.50 -7.45 -16.13
CA TRP A 350 -2.16 -6.53 -17.03
C TRP A 350 -3.43 -7.21 -17.55
N SER A 351 -4.63 -6.87 -17.07
CA SER A 351 -4.97 -5.84 -16.09
C SER A 351 -6.27 -6.19 -15.36
N ILE A 352 -6.62 -5.45 -14.31
CA ILE A 352 -7.89 -5.60 -13.58
C ILE A 352 -9.09 -5.43 -14.53
N ASN A 353 -9.00 -4.48 -15.46
CA ASN A 353 -10.04 -4.22 -16.44
C ASN A 353 -10.21 -5.40 -17.41
N TRP A 354 -9.09 -5.94 -17.91
CA TRP A 354 -9.14 -7.13 -18.77
C TRP A 354 -9.57 -8.40 -18.02
N ASP A 355 -9.24 -8.53 -16.74
CA ASP A 355 -9.74 -9.62 -15.89
C ASP A 355 -11.27 -9.55 -15.75
N LYS A 356 -11.83 -8.38 -15.41
CA LYS A 356 -13.29 -8.19 -15.38
C LYS A 356 -13.94 -8.47 -16.73
N PHE A 357 -13.34 -7.97 -17.81
CA PHE A 357 -13.82 -8.22 -19.18
C PHE A 357 -13.87 -9.72 -19.47
N ASN A 358 -12.89 -10.47 -18.99
CA ASN A 358 -12.78 -11.93 -19.11
C ASN A 358 -13.43 -12.68 -17.91
N HIS A 359 -14.48 -12.10 -17.32
CA HIS A 359 -15.28 -12.73 -16.26
C HIS A 359 -14.49 -13.17 -15.02
N PHE A 360 -13.46 -12.42 -14.66
CA PHE A 360 -12.61 -12.62 -13.48
C PHE A 360 -11.82 -13.94 -13.45
N GLU A 361 -11.59 -14.59 -14.60
CA GLU A 361 -10.88 -15.88 -14.66
C GLU A 361 -9.51 -15.85 -13.95
N PHE A 362 -8.73 -14.79 -14.17
CA PHE A 362 -7.39 -14.67 -13.61
C PHE A 362 -7.45 -14.49 -12.10
N SER A 363 -8.21 -13.50 -11.62
CA SER A 363 -8.24 -13.21 -10.18
C SER A 363 -8.94 -14.32 -9.38
N ASP A 364 -10.02 -14.92 -9.91
CA ASP A 364 -10.73 -16.01 -9.24
C ASP A 364 -9.86 -17.25 -9.08
N SER A 365 -9.26 -17.70 -10.18
CA SER A 365 -8.51 -18.95 -10.20
C SER A 365 -7.20 -18.84 -9.43
N HIS A 366 -6.51 -17.71 -9.54
CA HIS A 366 -5.21 -17.55 -8.88
C HIS A 366 -5.33 -17.15 -7.42
N ARG A 367 -6.35 -16.37 -7.02
CA ARG A 367 -6.56 -16.06 -5.60
C ARG A 367 -6.82 -17.34 -4.80
N ALA A 368 -7.74 -18.18 -5.27
CA ALA A 368 -8.06 -19.45 -4.64
C ALA A 368 -6.83 -20.36 -4.51
N TYR A 369 -6.02 -20.44 -5.57
CA TYR A 369 -4.77 -21.21 -5.55
C TYR A 369 -3.76 -20.66 -4.54
N LEU A 370 -3.51 -19.34 -4.56
CA LEU A 370 -2.55 -18.69 -3.67
C LEU A 370 -2.96 -18.78 -2.19
N ASP A 371 -4.25 -18.70 -1.89
CA ASP A 371 -4.80 -18.89 -0.54
C ASP A 371 -4.60 -20.33 -0.05
N ALA A 372 -4.71 -21.32 -0.94
CA ALA A 372 -4.42 -22.71 -0.59
C ALA A 372 -2.92 -22.99 -0.35
N LEU A 373 -2.01 -22.15 -0.86
CA LEU A 373 -0.57 -22.27 -0.62
C LEU A 373 -0.14 -21.75 0.75
N SER A 374 -0.87 -20.76 1.25
CA SER A 374 -0.68 -20.21 2.59
C SER A 374 -1.98 -20.48 3.32
N PRO A 375 -2.24 -21.73 3.80
CA PRO A 375 -3.39 -21.95 4.65
C PRO A 375 -3.25 -20.95 5.79
N SER A 376 -4.07 -19.91 5.76
CA SER A 376 -4.10 -18.93 6.82
C SER A 376 -4.30 -19.77 8.07
N VAL A 377 -3.44 -19.58 9.07
CA VAL A 377 -3.89 -19.88 10.41
C VAL A 377 -5.15 -19.03 10.52
N PRO A 378 -6.36 -19.62 10.67
CA PRO A 378 -7.56 -18.83 10.76
C PRO A 378 -7.31 -17.77 11.82
N ASP A 379 -7.57 -16.52 11.49
CA ASP A 379 -7.38 -15.47 12.47
C ASP A 379 -8.41 -15.70 13.58
N THR A 380 -7.93 -16.21 14.71
CA THR A 380 -8.75 -16.49 15.89
C THR A 380 -8.52 -15.46 16.99
N GLN A 381 -7.67 -14.46 16.74
CA GLN A 381 -7.33 -13.46 17.74
C GLN A 381 -8.30 -12.28 17.58
N PRO A 382 -9.07 -11.93 18.63
CA PRO A 382 -9.91 -10.75 18.57
C PRO A 382 -9.07 -9.46 18.67
N PRO A 383 -9.57 -8.36 18.07
CA PRO A 383 -8.98 -7.05 18.27
C PRO A 383 -8.88 -6.68 19.75
N THR A 384 -7.96 -5.77 20.07
CA THR A 384 -7.89 -5.16 21.42
C THR A 384 -9.16 -4.36 21.72
N ALA A 385 -9.54 -4.27 23.00
CA ALA A 385 -10.69 -3.47 23.40
C ALA A 385 -10.49 -1.99 23.02
N PRO A 386 -11.50 -1.30 22.48
CA PRO A 386 -11.44 0.15 22.29
C PRO A 386 -11.15 0.84 23.63
N THR A 387 -10.16 1.72 23.68
CA THR A 387 -9.81 2.46 24.91
C THR A 387 -10.28 3.90 24.85
N ASN A 388 -10.27 4.61 25.99
CA ASN A 388 -10.69 6.01 26.08
C ASN A 388 -12.06 6.30 25.44
N VAL A 389 -13.04 5.41 25.67
CA VAL A 389 -14.42 5.67 25.26
C VAL A 389 -14.93 6.86 26.05
N THR A 390 -15.28 7.94 25.36
CA THR A 390 -15.72 9.21 25.97
C THR A 390 -16.97 9.76 25.29
N VAL A 391 -17.77 10.52 26.06
CA VAL A 391 -18.88 11.29 25.53
C VAL A 391 -18.36 12.64 25.04
N THR A 392 -18.51 12.91 23.75
CA THR A 392 -18.09 14.19 23.15
C THR A 392 -19.21 15.23 23.16
N ALA A 393 -20.46 14.78 23.08
CA ALA A 393 -21.65 15.61 23.23
C ALA A 393 -22.82 14.74 23.68
N LYS A 394 -23.81 15.35 24.32
CA LYS A 394 -25.12 14.74 24.56
C LYS A 394 -26.22 15.78 24.50
N SER A 395 -27.44 15.33 24.26
CA SER A 395 -28.67 16.10 24.32
C SER A 395 -29.74 15.31 25.06
N SER A 396 -30.98 15.81 25.04
CA SER A 396 -32.12 15.06 25.54
C SER A 396 -32.46 13.81 24.73
N THR A 397 -32.01 13.72 23.47
CA THR A 397 -32.40 12.62 22.57
C THR A 397 -31.23 12.02 21.81
N SER A 398 -29.99 12.41 22.14
CA SER A 398 -28.80 11.89 21.47
C SER A 398 -27.57 11.87 22.37
N VAL A 399 -26.63 10.98 22.05
CA VAL A 399 -25.31 10.89 22.67
C VAL A 399 -24.27 10.67 21.56
N SER A 400 -23.24 11.50 21.55
CA SER A 400 -22.06 11.36 20.67
C SER A 400 -20.89 10.76 21.46
N LEU A 401 -20.27 9.74 20.88
CA LEU A 401 -19.17 8.97 21.48
C LEU A 401 -17.93 9.05 20.60
N SER A 402 -16.76 9.04 21.21
CA SER A 402 -15.47 8.78 20.56
C SER A 402 -14.62 7.83 21.37
N TRP A 403 -13.67 7.15 20.71
CA TRP A 403 -12.75 6.21 21.34
C TRP A 403 -11.39 6.19 20.63
N THR A 404 -10.40 5.60 21.27
CA THR A 404 -9.10 5.30 20.66
C THR A 404 -9.21 4.02 19.84
N ALA A 405 -8.59 4.01 18.66
CA ALA A 405 -8.62 2.86 17.76
C ALA A 405 -8.00 1.62 18.40
N SER A 406 -8.70 0.50 18.32
CA SER A 406 -8.19 -0.84 18.59
C SER A 406 -7.09 -1.24 17.60
N THR A 407 -6.21 -2.13 18.04
CA THR A 407 -5.22 -2.85 17.23
C THR A 407 -5.52 -4.33 17.17
N ASP A 408 -5.04 -5.00 16.12
CA ASP A 408 -5.24 -6.41 15.86
C ASP A 408 -4.03 -6.98 15.09
N ASN A 409 -3.83 -8.29 15.09
CA ASN A 409 -2.73 -8.97 14.37
C ASN A 409 -2.93 -8.98 12.85
N VAL A 410 -4.18 -8.94 12.35
CA VAL A 410 -4.48 -8.83 10.91
C VAL A 410 -5.08 -7.46 10.59
N GLY A 411 -6.08 -7.02 11.34
CA GLY A 411 -6.65 -5.67 11.18
C GLY A 411 -8.10 -5.52 11.64
N VAL A 412 -8.43 -4.32 12.10
CA VAL A 412 -9.78 -3.95 12.56
C VAL A 412 -10.60 -3.41 11.39
N THR A 413 -11.80 -3.96 11.15
CA THR A 413 -12.70 -3.55 10.06
C THR A 413 -13.82 -2.61 10.50
N GLY A 414 -14.02 -2.46 11.82
CA GLY A 414 -14.90 -1.43 12.37
C GLY A 414 -15.30 -1.69 13.81
N TYR A 415 -16.33 -0.97 14.25
CA TYR A 415 -16.82 -1.00 15.63
C TYR A 415 -18.33 -1.20 15.69
N THR A 416 -18.78 -1.86 16.76
CA THR A 416 -20.20 -2.06 17.09
C THR A 416 -20.48 -1.43 18.44
N ILE A 417 -21.47 -0.54 18.47
CA ILE A 417 -21.93 0.16 19.67
C ILE A 417 -23.29 -0.40 20.04
N THR A 418 -23.38 -1.08 21.17
CA THR A 418 -24.64 -1.64 21.70
C THR A 418 -25.17 -0.79 22.84
N TYR A 419 -26.49 -0.57 22.86
CA TYR A 419 -27.21 0.15 23.91
C TYR A 419 -28.60 -0.48 24.10
N GLY A 420 -28.81 -1.11 25.26
CA GLY A 420 -30.00 -1.94 25.49
C GLY A 420 -30.09 -3.09 24.48
N ALA A 421 -31.22 -3.21 23.78
CA ALA A 421 -31.43 -4.20 22.72
C ALA A 421 -31.00 -3.72 21.33
N SER A 422 -30.50 -2.48 21.21
CA SER A 422 -30.16 -1.84 19.94
C SER A 422 -28.65 -1.82 19.71
N SER A 423 -28.24 -1.73 18.44
CA SER A 423 -26.83 -1.63 18.05
C SER A 423 -26.61 -0.79 16.80
N VAL A 424 -25.46 -0.14 16.70
CA VAL A 424 -25.01 0.59 15.50
C VAL A 424 -23.60 0.15 15.12
N ASN A 425 -23.37 -0.09 13.82
CA ASN A 425 -22.06 -0.41 13.26
C ASN A 425 -21.46 0.82 12.57
N VAL A 426 -20.18 1.07 12.82
CA VAL A 426 -19.41 2.13 12.17
C VAL A 426 -18.03 1.61 11.74
N SER A 427 -17.37 2.31 10.83
CA SER A 427 -15.97 2.05 10.44
C SER A 427 -14.98 3.00 11.12
N GLY A 428 -15.41 4.20 11.52
CA GLY A 428 -14.59 5.18 12.23
C GLY A 428 -14.59 5.01 13.76
N THR A 429 -13.84 5.87 14.45
CA THR A 429 -13.68 5.84 15.92
C THR A 429 -14.59 6.81 16.68
N ASN A 430 -15.70 7.21 16.05
CA ASN A 430 -16.73 8.04 16.66
C ASN A 430 -18.10 7.73 16.05
N THR A 431 -19.16 8.06 16.78
CA THR A 431 -20.54 7.96 16.29
C THR A 431 -21.48 8.86 17.09
N THR A 432 -22.65 9.18 16.54
CA THR A 432 -23.76 9.82 17.26
C THR A 432 -24.97 8.89 17.23
N ILE A 433 -25.45 8.52 18.41
CA ILE A 433 -26.67 7.75 18.60
C ILE A 433 -27.80 8.72 18.89
N SER A 434 -28.83 8.73 18.05
CA SER A 434 -30.02 9.59 18.15
C SER A 434 -31.26 8.76 18.46
N GLY A 435 -32.37 9.43 18.81
CA GLY A 435 -33.64 8.76 19.12
C GLY A 435 -33.68 8.14 20.51
N LEU A 436 -32.89 8.68 21.44
CA LEU A 436 -32.88 8.27 22.84
C LEU A 436 -33.99 9.00 23.62
N GLU A 437 -34.44 8.38 24.70
CA GLU A 437 -35.40 8.99 25.62
C GLU A 437 -34.70 10.00 26.53
N PRO A 438 -35.36 11.12 26.87
CA PRO A 438 -34.77 12.08 27.78
C PRO A 438 -34.68 11.61 29.22
N ASN A 439 -33.75 12.20 29.98
CA ASN A 439 -33.46 11.86 31.38
C ASN A 439 -33.32 10.35 31.64
N THR A 440 -32.81 9.61 30.66
CA THR A 440 -32.73 8.15 30.69
C THR A 440 -31.28 7.73 30.71
N SER A 441 -30.93 6.82 31.62
CA SER A 441 -29.58 6.27 31.71
C SER A 441 -29.41 5.16 30.69
N TYR A 442 -28.44 5.32 29.80
CA TYR A 442 -28.04 4.34 28.80
C TYR A 442 -26.65 3.82 29.12
N GLN A 443 -26.51 2.50 29.00
CA GLN A 443 -25.21 1.84 28.97
C GLN A 443 -24.82 1.62 27.52
N PHE A 444 -23.73 2.25 27.10
CA PHE A 444 -23.12 2.04 25.79
C PHE A 444 -21.91 1.14 25.91
N THR A 445 -21.87 0.06 25.14
CA THR A 445 -20.69 -0.81 25.02
C THR A 445 -20.14 -0.71 23.61
N VAL A 446 -18.86 -0.36 23.50
CA VAL A 446 -18.14 -0.27 22.22
C VAL A 446 -17.23 -1.49 22.08
N THR A 447 -17.41 -2.23 20.99
CA THR A 447 -16.57 -3.38 20.60
C THR A 447 -15.93 -3.12 19.25
N ALA A 448 -14.76 -3.69 19.01
CA ALA A 448 -14.09 -3.73 17.72
C ALA A 448 -14.33 -5.09 17.05
N ARG A 449 -14.35 -5.12 15.72
CA ARG A 449 -14.45 -6.33 14.90
C ARG A 449 -13.38 -6.33 13.82
N ASP A 450 -12.94 -7.52 13.42
CA ASP A 450 -12.02 -7.72 12.30
C ASP A 450 -12.75 -8.29 11.06
N ALA A 451 -11.98 -8.72 10.06
CA ALA A 451 -12.50 -9.35 8.85
C ALA A 451 -12.83 -10.84 9.03
N ALA A 452 -12.24 -11.49 10.02
CA ALA A 452 -12.43 -12.91 10.34
C ALA A 452 -13.68 -13.17 11.20
N GLY A 453 -14.29 -12.11 11.73
CA GLY A 453 -15.48 -12.17 12.58
C GLY A 453 -15.17 -12.24 14.07
N ASN A 454 -13.91 -12.07 14.50
CA ASN A 454 -13.60 -11.97 15.92
C ASN A 454 -14.03 -10.60 16.46
N ILE A 455 -14.48 -10.60 17.71
CA ILE A 455 -15.00 -9.41 18.38
C ILE A 455 -14.19 -9.18 19.65
N SER A 456 -13.74 -7.94 19.86
CA SER A 456 -13.01 -7.55 21.06
C SER A 456 -13.88 -7.68 22.31
N THR A 457 -13.25 -7.69 23.48
CA THR A 457 -13.96 -7.31 24.70
C THR A 457 -14.48 -5.87 24.56
N GLY A 458 -15.66 -5.61 25.12
CA GLY A 458 -16.32 -4.31 25.02
C GLY A 458 -15.90 -3.35 26.13
N THR A 459 -15.71 -2.08 25.79
CA THR A 459 -15.54 -1.01 26.78
C THR A 459 -16.87 -0.29 26.98
N THR A 460 -17.28 -0.18 28.25
CA THR A 460 -18.62 0.30 28.60
C THR A 460 -18.57 1.67 29.26
N ILE A 461 -19.51 2.54 28.90
CA ILE A 461 -19.76 3.83 29.54
C ILE A 461 -21.25 4.00 29.82
N ASN A 462 -21.59 4.52 31.00
CA ASN A 462 -22.96 4.89 31.34
C ASN A 462 -23.14 6.38 31.10
N VAL A 463 -24.20 6.75 30.37
CA VAL A 463 -24.51 8.13 30.03
C VAL A 463 -25.99 8.35 30.26
N THR A 464 -26.32 9.34 31.08
CA THR A 464 -27.70 9.81 31.21
C THR A 464 -27.91 10.96 30.22
N THR A 465 -28.87 10.78 29.31
CA THR A 465 -29.33 11.85 28.41
C THR A 465 -29.80 13.04 29.22
N ASP A 466 -29.72 14.23 28.64
CA ASP A 466 -30.24 15.40 29.34
C ASP A 466 -31.74 15.27 29.52
N ALA A 467 -32.28 15.99 30.50
CA ALA A 467 -33.73 16.10 30.61
C ALA A 467 -34.29 16.66 29.29
N GLY A 468 -35.37 16.06 28.81
CA GLY A 468 -36.12 16.55 27.66
C GLY A 468 -36.59 17.92 28.05
N GLY A 469 -36.28 18.94 27.24
CA GLY A 469 -36.44 20.33 27.63
C GLY A 469 -37.81 20.63 28.25
N GLY A 470 -37.93 20.48 29.58
CA GLY A 470 -38.22 21.60 30.44
C GLY A 470 -36.94 22.40 30.45
N GLY A 471 -36.88 23.42 29.60
CA GLY A 471 -35.73 24.31 29.54
C GLY A 471 -35.36 24.74 30.95
N ASN A 472 -34.06 24.87 31.22
CA ASN A 472 -33.57 25.63 32.36
C ASN A 472 -34.45 26.87 32.48
N SER A 473 -35.32 26.90 33.48
CA SER A 473 -36.20 28.02 33.68
C SER A 473 -35.32 29.17 34.13
N GLN A 474 -34.81 29.94 33.17
CA GLN A 474 -34.08 31.16 33.44
C GLN A 474 -34.95 31.98 34.39
N GLY A 475 -34.34 32.62 35.39
CA GLY A 475 -35.10 33.53 36.25
C GLY A 475 -35.80 34.56 35.37
N TRP A 476 -37.10 34.80 35.59
CA TRP A 476 -37.79 35.86 34.87
C TRP A 476 -37.07 37.19 35.11
N ALA A 477 -36.80 37.90 34.04
CA ALA A 477 -36.24 39.26 34.04
C ALA A 477 -37.10 40.19 33.17
N ALA A 478 -37.12 41.47 33.55
CA ALA A 478 -37.71 42.54 32.75
C ALA A 478 -36.85 42.86 31.52
N ASN A 479 -37.49 43.36 30.45
CA ASN A 479 -36.87 43.73 29.17
C ASN A 479 -36.22 42.56 28.41
N VAL A 480 -36.69 41.34 28.64
CA VAL A 480 -36.24 40.13 27.94
C VAL A 480 -37.33 39.68 26.98
N SER A 481 -36.95 39.35 25.74
CA SER A 481 -37.86 38.72 24.79
C SER A 481 -38.03 37.24 25.10
N TYR A 482 -39.27 36.85 25.38
CA TYR A 482 -39.70 35.47 25.56
C TYR A 482 -40.53 35.02 24.36
N LYS A 483 -40.30 33.79 23.91
CA LYS A 483 -41.09 33.10 22.89
C LYS A 483 -42.21 32.32 23.55
N ALA A 484 -43.22 31.95 22.77
CA ALA A 484 -44.25 31.02 23.25
C ALA A 484 -43.60 29.70 23.67
N ASN A 485 -44.04 29.16 24.80
CA ASN A 485 -43.52 27.99 25.49
C ASN A 485 -42.15 28.15 26.18
N ASP A 486 -41.58 29.35 26.23
CA ASP A 486 -40.43 29.59 27.10
C ASP A 486 -40.83 29.36 28.57
N GLU A 487 -39.96 28.69 29.32
CA GLU A 487 -40.14 28.46 30.75
C GLU A 487 -39.26 29.39 31.57
N VAL A 488 -39.84 30.03 32.58
CA VAL A 488 -39.12 30.94 33.49
C VAL A 488 -39.42 30.62 34.94
N ALA A 489 -38.41 30.81 35.80
CA ALA A 489 -38.57 30.67 37.24
C ALA A 489 -38.88 32.04 37.85
N TYR A 490 -39.96 32.14 38.63
CA TYR A 490 -40.28 33.34 39.40
C TYR A 490 -41.03 32.98 40.69
N GLY A 491 -40.59 33.51 41.83
CA GLY A 491 -41.25 33.27 43.13
C GLY A 491 -41.37 31.79 43.52
N GLY A 492 -40.36 30.97 43.19
CA GLY A 492 -40.33 29.53 43.52
C GLY A 492 -41.25 28.64 42.67
N LYS A 493 -41.86 29.19 41.61
CA LYS A 493 -42.70 28.45 40.65
C LYS A 493 -42.15 28.60 39.23
N THR A 494 -42.48 27.63 38.38
CA THR A 494 -42.18 27.69 36.94
C THR A 494 -43.40 28.17 36.17
N TYR A 495 -43.17 29.10 35.25
CA TYR A 495 -44.20 29.66 34.38
C TYR A 495 -43.85 29.41 32.92
N ILE A 496 -44.86 29.11 32.11
CA ILE A 496 -44.76 28.94 30.65
C ILE A 496 -45.30 30.21 29.99
N CYS A 497 -44.53 30.78 29.07
CA CYS A 497 -44.92 31.91 28.26
C CYS A 497 -46.02 31.48 27.27
N ARG A 498 -47.21 32.10 27.33
CA ARG A 498 -48.35 31.80 26.45
C ARG A 498 -48.25 32.48 25.10
N GLN A 499 -47.71 33.70 25.06
CA GLN A 499 -47.65 34.53 23.88
C GLN A 499 -46.26 35.19 23.78
N PRO A 500 -45.61 35.21 22.61
CA PRO A 500 -44.30 35.85 22.47
C PRO A 500 -44.39 37.34 22.81
N HIS A 501 -43.50 37.82 23.66
CA HIS A 501 -43.48 39.22 24.09
C HIS A 501 -42.09 39.61 24.62
N THR A 502 -41.82 40.91 24.72
CA THR A 502 -40.72 41.43 25.52
C THR A 502 -41.29 41.90 26.85
N SER A 503 -40.80 41.34 27.97
CA SER A 503 -41.30 41.68 29.30
C SER A 503 -41.01 43.13 29.69
N LEU A 504 -41.85 43.70 30.53
CA LEU A 504 -41.64 45.02 31.14
C LEU A 504 -41.66 44.89 32.67
N PRO A 505 -41.08 45.85 33.41
CA PRO A 505 -41.28 45.93 34.86
C PRO A 505 -42.79 45.95 35.20
N GLY A 506 -43.23 45.13 36.14
CA GLY A 506 -44.66 44.95 36.46
C GLY A 506 -45.35 43.82 35.70
N TRP A 507 -44.67 43.17 34.75
CA TRP A 507 -45.19 42.00 34.00
C TRP A 507 -44.60 40.68 34.54
N GLU A 508 -44.35 40.62 35.84
CA GLU A 508 -43.91 39.40 36.49
C GLU A 508 -44.99 38.31 36.29
N PRO A 509 -44.62 37.03 36.13
CA PRO A 509 -45.55 35.99 35.73
C PRO A 509 -46.86 35.87 36.53
N PRO A 510 -46.90 36.10 37.86
CA PRO A 510 -48.16 36.10 38.61
C PRO A 510 -49.11 37.26 38.27
N ASN A 511 -48.57 38.39 37.80
CA ASN A 511 -49.32 39.64 37.62
C ASN A 511 -50.04 39.70 36.26
N VAL A 512 -49.60 38.89 35.29
CA VAL A 512 -50.03 38.92 33.89
C VAL A 512 -50.38 37.53 33.36
N PRO A 513 -51.46 36.89 33.85
CA PRO A 513 -51.85 35.53 33.48
C PRO A 513 -52.26 35.35 32.00
N ALA A 514 -52.50 36.44 31.28
CA ALA A 514 -52.68 36.42 29.83
C ALA A 514 -51.40 36.04 29.08
N LEU A 515 -50.22 36.40 29.63
CA LEU A 515 -48.91 36.14 29.04
C LEU A 515 -48.23 34.91 29.64
N TRP A 516 -48.61 34.50 30.86
CA TRP A 516 -47.94 33.44 31.61
C TRP A 516 -48.89 32.42 32.20
N GLN A 517 -48.48 31.15 32.20
CA GLN A 517 -49.21 30.04 32.82
C GLN A 517 -48.32 29.34 33.85
N VAL A 518 -48.79 29.17 35.09
CA VAL A 518 -48.10 28.31 36.06
C VAL A 518 -48.06 26.89 35.53
N LYS A 519 -46.86 26.30 35.47
CA LYS A 519 -46.66 24.89 35.17
C LYS A 519 -47.04 24.09 36.42
N GLN A 520 -48.15 23.37 36.35
CA GLN A 520 -48.52 22.39 37.37
C GLN A 520 -47.56 21.20 37.21
N ILE A 521 -46.96 20.74 38.32
CA ILE A 521 -46.07 19.57 38.34
C ILE A 521 -46.90 18.30 38.33
#